data_AF-A0A2S6Q3J4-F1
#
_entry.id   AF-A0A2S6Q3J4-F1
#
_cell.length_a   1.000
_cell.length_b   1.000
_cell.length_c   1.000
_cell.angle_alpha   90.00
_cell.angle_beta   90.00
_cell.angle_gamma   90.00
#
_symmetry.space_group_name_H-M   'P 1'
#
loop_
_entity.id
_entity.type
_entity.pdbx_description
1 polymer ?
#
loop_
_entity_poly.entity_id
_entity_poly.type
_entity_poly.pdbx_seq_one_letter_code
_entity_poly.pdbx_strand_id
1 'polypeptide(L)'
;MNNKKGAMFGLDARIALAIFGALSVISGAALYSAIQDAKATSFITDLQEIGKAWEAYYLDTGSDLPLRSIDSSNWRHYSYSVSGLVDDKGVAGWKGPYLPYPVATSPELIEHPVYKTITIEKITNADWSATQWIDAKCDTAGDACFLWVSISGYDNISLAQAVDKKIDDGDGAGAGNFRWIPANPTFRYSLKYTSIKNPND
;
A
#
# COMPACT_ATOMS: atom_id res chain seq x y z
N MET A 1 -29.26 59.38 -35.39
CA MET A 1 -29.23 57.91 -35.25
C MET A 1 -28.17 57.55 -34.22
N ASN A 2 -28.56 57.21 -32.99
CA ASN A 2 -27.62 56.90 -31.90
C ASN A 2 -27.42 55.39 -31.78
N ASN A 3 -26.20 54.94 -32.09
CA ASN A 3 -25.72 53.57 -31.88
C ASN A 3 -25.56 53.26 -30.39
N LYS A 4 -26.57 52.67 -29.75
CA LYS A 4 -26.49 52.12 -28.37
C LYS A 4 -26.53 50.59 -28.33
N LYS A 5 -26.05 49.90 -29.37
CA LYS A 5 -26.04 48.41 -29.42
C LYS A 5 -24.78 47.76 -28.83
N GLY A 6 -23.73 48.52 -28.49
CA GLY A 6 -22.45 47.99 -28.00
C GLY A 6 -22.36 47.76 -26.48
N ALA A 7 -23.20 48.41 -25.67
CA ALA A 7 -23.09 48.35 -24.20
C ALA A 7 -23.65 47.06 -23.58
N MET A 8 -24.50 46.31 -24.31
CA MET A 8 -25.16 45.09 -23.82
C MET A 8 -24.26 43.85 -23.95
N PHE A 9 -23.35 43.83 -24.92
CA PHE A 9 -22.37 42.74 -25.08
C PHE A 9 -21.33 42.66 -23.96
N GLY A 10 -21.00 43.79 -23.31
CA GLY A 10 -19.98 43.82 -22.24
C GLY A 10 -20.48 43.32 -20.89
N LEU A 11 -21.78 43.45 -20.62
CA LEU A 11 -22.38 42.97 -19.37
C LEU A 11 -22.50 41.45 -19.38
N ASP A 12 -23.04 40.89 -20.46
CA ASP A 12 -23.22 39.45 -20.63
C ASP A 12 -21.87 38.72 -20.72
N ALA A 13 -20.84 39.34 -21.34
CA ALA A 13 -19.50 38.77 -21.39
C ALA A 13 -18.84 38.63 -20.01
N ARG A 14 -19.08 39.58 -19.09
CA ARG A 14 -18.54 39.49 -17.70
C ARG A 14 -19.26 38.43 -16.88
N ILE A 15 -20.57 38.33 -17.04
CA ILE A 15 -21.36 37.28 -16.38
C ILE A 15 -20.91 35.91 -16.89
N ALA A 16 -20.76 35.74 -18.21
CA ALA A 16 -20.28 34.50 -18.80
C ALA A 16 -18.87 34.15 -18.31
N LEU A 17 -17.93 35.11 -18.29
CA LEU A 17 -16.58 34.89 -17.79
C LEU A 17 -16.57 34.48 -16.31
N ALA A 18 -17.42 35.09 -15.49
CA ALA A 18 -17.55 34.72 -14.08
C ALA A 18 -18.10 33.29 -13.90
N ILE A 19 -19.08 32.89 -14.70
CA ILE A 19 -19.63 31.53 -14.68
C ILE A 19 -18.57 30.51 -15.13
N PHE A 20 -17.89 30.75 -16.26
CA PHE A 20 -16.83 29.87 -16.72
C PHE A 20 -15.66 29.80 -15.74
N GLY A 21 -15.30 30.93 -15.12
CA GLY A 21 -14.32 30.99 -14.04
C GLY A 21 -14.73 30.10 -12.86
N ALA A 22 -15.94 30.26 -12.35
CA ALA A 22 -16.44 29.44 -11.23
C ALA A 22 -16.51 27.95 -11.57
N LEU A 23 -17.05 27.59 -12.75
CA LEU A 23 -17.13 26.20 -13.20
C LEU A 23 -15.75 25.57 -13.40
N SER A 24 -14.75 26.34 -13.86
CA SER A 24 -13.39 25.85 -14.03
C SER A 24 -12.73 25.49 -12.70
N VAL A 25 -12.96 26.29 -11.64
CA VAL A 25 -12.43 26.02 -10.29
C VAL A 25 -13.08 24.77 -9.68
N ILE A 26 -14.41 24.67 -9.78
CA ILE A 26 -15.15 23.49 -9.29
C ILE A 26 -14.68 22.23 -10.00
N SER A 27 -14.56 22.29 -11.33
CA SER A 27 -14.12 21.15 -12.15
C SER A 27 -12.66 20.78 -11.85
N GLY A 28 -11.79 21.76 -11.61
CA GLY A 28 -10.40 21.53 -11.23
C GLY A 28 -10.26 20.81 -9.88
N ALA A 29 -11.01 21.25 -8.86
CA ALA A 29 -11.00 20.58 -7.56
C ALA A 29 -11.57 19.16 -7.62
N ALA A 30 -12.66 18.95 -8.37
CA ALA A 30 -13.23 17.63 -8.58
C ALA A 30 -12.28 16.69 -9.33
N LEU A 31 -11.62 17.18 -10.39
CA LEU A 31 -10.64 16.42 -11.16
C LEU A 31 -9.42 16.04 -10.30
N TYR A 32 -8.90 16.98 -9.51
CA TYR A 32 -7.78 16.70 -8.60
C TYR A 32 -8.16 15.61 -7.58
N SER A 33 -9.35 15.72 -6.98
CA SER A 33 -9.87 14.73 -6.04
C SER A 33 -10.00 13.35 -6.68
N ALA A 34 -10.58 13.27 -7.89
CA ALA A 34 -10.72 12.02 -8.64
C ALA A 34 -9.38 11.36 -8.98
N ILE A 35 -8.34 12.17 -9.28
CA ILE A 35 -6.99 11.65 -9.53
C ILE A 35 -6.37 11.05 -8.25
N GLN A 36 -6.52 11.72 -7.11
CA GLN A 36 -6.02 11.18 -5.84
C GLN A 36 -6.73 9.89 -5.45
N ASP A 37 -8.05 9.84 -5.65
CA ASP A 37 -8.88 8.66 -5.41
C ASP A 37 -8.46 7.47 -6.29
N ALA A 38 -8.21 7.72 -7.58
CA ALA A 38 -7.74 6.70 -8.51
C ALA A 38 -6.36 6.17 -8.14
N LYS A 39 -5.42 7.05 -7.73
CA LYS A 39 -4.09 6.66 -7.27
C LYS A 39 -4.14 5.80 -6.01
N ALA A 40 -4.94 6.21 -5.02
CA ALA A 40 -5.13 5.43 -3.80
C ALA A 40 -5.75 4.06 -4.11
N THR A 41 -6.76 4.00 -4.98
CA THR A 41 -7.38 2.74 -5.40
C THR A 41 -6.37 1.82 -6.10
N SER A 42 -5.59 2.35 -7.06
CA SER A 42 -4.53 1.59 -7.73
C SER A 42 -3.51 1.04 -6.74
N PHE A 43 -3.07 1.84 -5.78
CA PHE A 43 -2.10 1.44 -4.76
C PHE A 43 -2.64 0.32 -3.85
N ILE A 44 -3.91 0.42 -3.45
CA ILE A 44 -4.59 -0.63 -2.68
C ILE A 44 -4.66 -1.92 -3.48
N THR A 45 -5.01 -1.83 -4.77
CA THR A 45 -5.03 -3.00 -5.66
C THR A 45 -3.65 -3.65 -5.73
N ASP A 46 -2.56 -2.89 -5.88
CA ASP A 46 -1.21 -3.45 -5.90
C ASP A 46 -0.88 -4.22 -4.61
N LEU A 47 -1.20 -3.67 -3.44
CA LEU A 47 -1.02 -4.35 -2.15
C LEU A 47 -1.85 -5.64 -2.04
N GLN A 48 -3.08 -5.62 -2.54
CA GLN A 48 -3.96 -6.80 -2.55
C GLN A 48 -3.46 -7.88 -3.51
N GLU A 49 -2.99 -7.52 -4.70
CA GLU A 49 -2.44 -8.48 -5.67
C GLU A 49 -1.16 -9.14 -5.14
N ILE A 50 -0.33 -8.42 -4.40
CA ILE A 50 0.84 -9.01 -3.71
C ILE A 50 0.40 -10.02 -2.65
N GLY A 51 -0.63 -9.72 -1.86
CA GLY A 51 -1.19 -10.67 -0.90
C GLY A 51 -1.78 -11.92 -1.56
N LYS A 52 -2.51 -11.74 -2.68
CA LYS A 52 -3.04 -12.86 -3.48
C LYS A 52 -1.94 -13.72 -4.09
N ALA A 53 -0.81 -13.13 -4.47
CA ALA A 53 0.34 -13.89 -4.96
C ALA A 53 0.91 -14.82 -3.88
N TRP A 54 0.98 -14.35 -2.63
CA TRP A 54 1.33 -15.20 -1.50
C TRP A 54 0.31 -16.33 -1.28
N GLU A 55 -0.99 -16.02 -1.36
CA GLU A 55 -2.04 -17.02 -1.20
C GLU A 55 -1.99 -18.08 -2.30
N ALA A 56 -1.76 -17.68 -3.55
CA ALA A 56 -1.59 -18.61 -4.67
C ALA A 56 -0.37 -19.52 -4.47
N TYR A 57 0.77 -18.98 -4.01
CA TYR A 57 1.93 -19.78 -3.64
C TYR A 57 1.61 -20.80 -2.54
N TYR A 58 0.89 -20.38 -1.49
CA TYR A 58 0.50 -21.24 -0.38
C TYR A 58 -0.41 -22.38 -0.85
N LEU A 59 -1.39 -22.07 -1.72
CA LEU A 59 -2.32 -23.07 -2.28
C LEU A 59 -1.62 -24.08 -3.20
N ASP A 60 -0.62 -23.64 -3.96
CA ASP A 60 0.10 -24.50 -4.89
C ASP A 60 1.13 -25.41 -4.22
N THR A 61 1.85 -24.88 -3.22
CA THR A 61 2.96 -25.60 -2.56
C THR A 61 2.53 -26.30 -1.27
N GLY A 62 1.38 -25.91 -0.70
CA GLY A 62 0.90 -26.40 0.60
C GLY A 62 1.74 -25.94 1.80
N SER A 63 2.61 -24.94 1.61
CA SER A 63 3.51 -24.42 2.64
C SER A 63 3.64 -22.91 2.54
N ASP A 64 3.93 -22.25 3.65
CA ASP A 64 4.27 -20.83 3.66
C ASP A 64 5.59 -20.56 2.92
N LEU A 65 5.77 -19.32 2.47
CA LEU A 65 7.09 -18.85 2.06
C LEU A 65 8.11 -19.09 3.18
N PRO A 66 9.36 -19.45 2.84
CA PRO A 66 10.40 -19.56 3.85
C PRO A 66 10.68 -18.19 4.48
N LEU A 67 10.93 -18.18 5.78
CA LEU A 67 11.37 -16.98 6.49
C LEU A 67 12.82 -16.64 6.08
N ARG A 68 13.15 -15.35 6.12
CA ARG A 68 14.49 -14.87 5.75
C ARG A 68 15.57 -15.34 6.74
N SER A 69 15.20 -15.57 7.98
CA SER A 69 16.06 -16.11 9.04
C SER A 69 15.29 -17.14 9.86
N ILE A 70 15.96 -18.21 10.27
CA ILE A 70 15.43 -19.18 11.25
C ILE A 70 15.73 -18.78 12.70
N ASP A 71 16.64 -17.83 12.91
CA ASP A 71 17.00 -17.31 14.23
C ASP A 71 15.97 -16.27 14.68
N SER A 72 15.15 -16.63 15.67
CA SER A 72 14.07 -15.80 16.22
C SER A 72 14.58 -14.55 16.96
N SER A 73 15.86 -14.48 17.32
CA SER A 73 16.45 -13.25 17.87
C SER A 73 16.67 -12.18 16.78
N ASN A 74 16.69 -12.59 15.50
CA ASN A 74 16.88 -11.71 14.36
C ASN A 74 15.54 -11.15 13.87
N TRP A 75 15.45 -9.84 13.66
CA TRP A 75 14.24 -9.22 13.10
C TRP A 75 13.84 -9.79 11.73
N ARG A 76 14.80 -10.32 10.96
CA ARG A 76 14.54 -10.99 9.69
C ARG A 76 13.77 -12.31 9.85
N HIS A 77 13.61 -12.83 11.05
CA HIS A 77 12.76 -13.99 11.31
C HIS A 77 11.29 -13.71 11.00
N TYR A 78 10.86 -12.45 11.07
CA TYR A 78 9.48 -12.05 10.80
C TYR A 78 9.23 -11.66 9.35
N SER A 79 10.27 -11.63 8.51
CA SER A 79 10.17 -11.31 7.09
C SER A 79 10.23 -12.57 6.25
N TYR A 80 9.31 -12.70 5.29
CA TYR A 80 9.32 -13.78 4.32
C TYR A 80 10.37 -13.54 3.23
N SER A 81 10.95 -14.61 2.72
CA SER A 81 11.76 -14.63 1.50
C SER A 81 10.83 -14.52 0.28
N VAL A 82 10.30 -13.32 0.05
CA VAL A 82 9.33 -13.02 -1.03
C VAL A 82 9.84 -13.33 -2.43
N SER A 83 11.15 -13.44 -2.65
CA SER A 83 11.71 -13.89 -3.94
C SER A 83 11.16 -15.23 -4.45
N GLY A 84 10.63 -16.10 -3.57
CA GLY A 84 9.94 -17.33 -3.95
C GLY A 84 8.60 -17.12 -4.68
N LEU A 85 8.06 -15.89 -4.66
CA LEU A 85 6.89 -15.51 -5.45
C LEU A 85 7.22 -15.23 -6.92
N VAL A 86 8.50 -15.00 -7.23
CA VAL A 86 8.95 -14.62 -8.58
C VAL A 86 9.79 -15.74 -9.20
N ASP A 87 10.70 -16.32 -8.43
CA ASP A 87 11.59 -17.37 -8.90
C ASP A 87 11.27 -18.70 -8.23
N ASP A 88 11.32 -19.78 -9.02
CA ASP A 88 11.29 -21.14 -8.47
C ASP A 88 12.58 -21.40 -7.65
N LYS A 89 12.40 -21.77 -6.38
CA LYS A 89 13.49 -22.14 -5.46
C LYS A 89 13.59 -23.67 -5.27
N GLY A 90 12.98 -24.44 -6.18
CA GLY A 90 12.90 -25.90 -6.11
C GLY A 90 11.80 -26.39 -5.19
N VAL A 91 10.74 -25.59 -4.99
CA VAL A 91 9.64 -25.94 -4.07
C VAL A 91 8.65 -26.83 -4.81
N ALA A 92 8.34 -28.00 -4.23
CA ALA A 92 7.38 -28.92 -4.83
C ALA A 92 6.01 -28.25 -5.01
N GLY A 93 5.44 -28.38 -6.21
CA GLY A 93 4.12 -27.84 -6.54
C GLY A 93 4.10 -26.39 -7.00
N TRP A 94 5.24 -25.68 -7.00
CA TRP A 94 5.32 -24.28 -7.47
C TRP A 94 4.87 -24.13 -8.92
N LYS A 95 3.99 -23.14 -9.19
CA LYS A 95 3.44 -22.82 -10.52
C LYS A 95 3.57 -21.34 -10.89
N GLY A 96 4.46 -20.62 -10.21
CA GLY A 96 4.71 -19.21 -10.48
C GLY A 96 5.34 -18.95 -11.86
N PRO A 97 5.79 -17.72 -12.13
CA PRO A 97 5.84 -16.59 -11.20
C PRO A 97 4.44 -16.11 -10.80
N TYR A 98 4.26 -15.80 -9.52
CA TYR A 98 3.03 -15.24 -8.96
C TYR A 98 2.99 -13.71 -9.06
N LEU A 99 4.16 -13.07 -9.25
CA LEU A 99 4.29 -11.63 -9.48
C LEU A 99 5.19 -11.34 -10.68
N PRO A 100 4.84 -10.38 -11.55
CA PRO A 100 5.64 -9.99 -12.71
C PRO A 100 6.71 -8.95 -12.35
N TYR A 101 7.33 -9.07 -11.17
CA TYR A 101 8.27 -8.07 -10.63
C TYR A 101 9.67 -8.66 -10.52
N PRO A 102 10.74 -7.87 -10.71
CA PRO A 102 12.09 -8.36 -10.53
C PRO A 102 12.43 -8.57 -9.05
N VAL A 103 13.16 -9.65 -8.77
CA VAL A 103 13.74 -9.89 -7.45
C VAL A 103 14.81 -8.83 -7.15
N ALA A 104 14.83 -8.30 -5.94
CA ALA A 104 15.84 -7.34 -5.52
C ALA A 104 17.14 -8.04 -5.05
N THR A 105 18.08 -7.27 -4.53
CA THR A 105 19.39 -7.80 -4.07
C THR A 105 19.28 -8.81 -2.93
N SER A 106 18.23 -8.70 -2.11
CA SER A 106 17.98 -9.56 -0.94
C SER A 106 16.69 -10.36 -1.13
N PRO A 107 16.64 -11.63 -0.71
CA PRO A 107 15.51 -12.52 -0.98
C PRO A 107 14.21 -12.12 -0.28
N GLU A 108 14.29 -11.26 0.75
CA GLU A 108 13.15 -10.63 1.43
C GLU A 108 12.60 -9.39 0.73
N LEU A 109 13.14 -9.03 -0.45
CA LEU A 109 12.77 -7.83 -1.21
C LEU A 109 12.44 -8.16 -2.68
N ILE A 110 11.35 -7.58 -3.18
CA ILE A 110 11.01 -7.50 -4.62
C ILE A 110 10.87 -6.02 -5.00
N GLU A 111 11.23 -5.63 -6.23
CA GLU A 111 11.07 -4.25 -6.69
C GLU A 111 9.73 -4.05 -7.40
N HIS A 112 8.89 -3.18 -6.87
CA HIS A 112 7.71 -2.66 -7.54
C HIS A 112 8.11 -1.65 -8.63
N PRO A 113 7.52 -1.71 -9.83
CA PRO A 113 7.87 -0.81 -10.94
C PRO A 113 7.65 0.68 -10.62
N VAL A 114 6.78 1.00 -9.66
CA VAL A 114 6.42 2.39 -9.30
C VAL A 114 6.86 2.79 -7.88
N TYR A 115 6.74 1.89 -6.90
CA TYR A 115 6.69 2.27 -5.48
C TYR A 115 7.87 1.76 -4.65
N LYS A 116 8.94 1.26 -5.30
CA LYS A 116 10.16 0.70 -4.69
C LYS A 116 9.95 -0.69 -4.09
N THR A 117 10.38 -0.95 -2.85
CA THR A 117 10.57 -2.32 -2.37
C THR A 117 9.31 -2.89 -1.74
N ILE A 118 8.99 -4.13 -2.11
CA ILE A 118 7.92 -4.95 -1.54
C ILE A 118 8.54 -5.91 -0.52
N THR A 119 7.88 -6.02 0.63
CA THR A 119 8.18 -7.00 1.69
C THR A 119 6.88 -7.63 2.15
N ILE A 120 6.94 -8.88 2.60
CA ILE A 120 5.82 -9.53 3.30
C ILE A 120 6.32 -9.98 4.66
N GLU A 121 5.58 -9.67 5.71
CA GLU A 121 5.97 -9.92 7.09
C GLU A 121 4.86 -10.60 7.88
N LYS A 122 5.27 -11.35 8.89
CA LYS A 122 4.40 -11.92 9.92
C LYS A 122 4.58 -11.15 11.21
N ILE A 123 3.58 -10.35 11.55
CA ILE A 123 3.59 -9.49 12.74
C ILE A 123 2.20 -9.44 13.38
N THR A 124 2.13 -9.00 14.63
CA THR A 124 0.87 -8.86 15.38
C THR A 124 0.10 -7.61 14.97
N ASN A 125 -1.11 -7.43 15.51
CA ASN A 125 -1.92 -6.23 15.29
C ASN A 125 -1.66 -5.11 16.33
N ALA A 126 -0.59 -5.21 17.13
CA ALA A 126 -0.23 -4.19 18.12
C ALA A 126 -0.09 -2.81 17.47
N ASP A 127 -0.51 -1.75 18.15
CA ASP A 127 -0.47 -0.37 17.62
C ASP A 127 0.98 0.09 17.39
N TRP A 128 1.27 0.60 16.19
CA TRP A 128 2.62 1.05 15.79
C TRP A 128 2.92 2.51 16.20
N SER A 129 1.97 3.22 16.80
CA SER A 129 2.18 4.56 17.35
C SER A 129 2.96 4.55 18.66
N ALA A 130 2.93 3.43 19.40
CA ALA A 130 3.64 3.25 20.67
C ALA A 130 4.98 2.51 20.53
N THR A 131 5.16 1.75 19.45
CA THR A 131 6.32 0.86 19.21
C THR A 131 6.68 0.82 17.74
N GLN A 132 7.95 0.60 17.39
CA GLN A 132 8.31 0.38 15.99
C GLN A 132 7.69 -0.94 15.51
N TRP A 133 7.35 -1.08 14.23
CA TRP A 133 6.81 -2.33 13.66
C TRP A 133 7.66 -3.57 13.98
N ILE A 134 8.96 -3.39 14.20
CA ILE A 134 9.93 -4.42 14.58
C ILE A 134 9.64 -5.06 15.94
N ASP A 135 8.88 -4.40 16.79
CA ASP A 135 8.49 -4.87 18.12
C ASP A 135 7.15 -5.62 18.09
N ALA A 136 6.39 -5.53 17.00
CA ALA A 136 5.10 -6.22 16.81
C ALA A 136 5.30 -7.70 16.42
N LYS A 137 6.10 -8.43 17.20
CA LYS A 137 6.55 -9.79 16.89
C LYS A 137 5.53 -10.85 17.28
N CYS A 138 5.47 -11.91 16.48
CA CYS A 138 4.68 -13.11 16.75
C CYS A 138 5.43 -14.10 17.63
N ASP A 139 5.77 -13.70 18.86
CA ASP A 139 6.64 -14.47 19.76
C ASP A 139 5.91 -15.14 20.93
N THR A 140 4.76 -14.61 21.34
CA THR A 140 4.00 -15.18 22.47
C THR A 140 2.94 -16.14 21.95
N ALA A 141 2.88 -17.36 22.49
CA ALA A 141 1.77 -18.26 22.20
C ALA A 141 0.43 -17.60 22.54
N GLY A 142 -0.56 -17.76 21.66
CA GLY A 142 -1.87 -17.11 21.76
C GLY A 142 -1.95 -15.70 21.14
N ASP A 143 -0.83 -15.09 20.71
CA ASP A 143 -0.89 -13.81 19.99
C ASP A 143 -1.56 -13.99 18.62
N ALA A 144 -2.45 -13.06 18.27
CA ALA A 144 -3.04 -13.01 16.94
C ALA A 144 -2.00 -12.48 15.93
N CYS A 145 -1.58 -13.35 15.03
CA CYS A 145 -0.60 -13.08 13.99
C CYS A 145 -1.25 -12.82 12.64
N PHE A 146 -0.67 -11.90 11.89
CA PHE A 146 -1.17 -11.49 10.59
C PHE A 146 -0.05 -11.42 9.58
N LEU A 147 -0.42 -11.65 8.33
CA LEU A 147 0.42 -11.37 7.18
C LEU A 147 0.22 -9.92 6.76
N TRP A 148 1.31 -9.16 6.77
CA TRP A 148 1.34 -7.78 6.35
C TRP A 148 2.13 -7.65 5.06
N VAL A 149 1.49 -7.10 4.04
CA VAL A 149 2.13 -6.72 2.78
C VAL A 149 2.59 -5.29 2.93
N SER A 150 3.87 -5.02 2.70
CA SER A 150 4.38 -3.65 2.75
C SER A 150 5.10 -3.23 1.47
N ILE A 151 4.97 -1.95 1.18
CA ILE A 151 5.74 -1.23 0.16
C ILE A 151 6.53 -0.12 0.89
N SER A 152 7.83 -0.06 0.67
CA SER A 152 8.74 0.89 1.33
C SER A 152 9.58 1.64 0.30
N GLY A 153 9.98 2.87 0.60
CA GLY A 153 10.89 3.65 -0.25
C GLY A 153 10.20 4.68 -1.16
N TYR A 154 8.88 4.84 -1.03
CA TYR A 154 8.11 5.86 -1.73
C TYR A 154 7.69 6.97 -0.76
N ASP A 155 7.95 8.24 -1.12
CA ASP A 155 7.65 9.40 -0.30
C ASP A 155 6.39 10.12 -0.81
N ASN A 156 5.23 9.79 -0.22
CA ASN A 156 3.98 10.46 -0.54
C ASN A 156 2.99 10.37 0.63
N ILE A 157 3.01 11.38 1.50
CA ILE A 157 2.09 11.45 2.64
C ILE A 157 0.63 11.61 2.22
N SER A 158 0.35 12.31 1.11
CA SER A 158 -1.02 12.51 0.61
C SER A 158 -1.62 11.21 0.11
N LEU A 159 -0.83 10.35 -0.52
CA LEU A 159 -1.26 9.00 -0.88
C LEU A 159 -1.54 8.17 0.37
N ALA A 160 -0.67 8.23 1.38
CA ALA A 160 -0.86 7.53 2.65
C ALA A 160 -2.23 7.86 3.27
N GLN A 161 -2.52 9.16 3.42
CA GLN A 161 -3.76 9.66 3.99
C GLN A 161 -4.99 9.32 3.13
N ALA A 162 -4.85 9.32 1.80
CA ALA A 162 -5.93 8.95 0.90
C ALA A 162 -6.27 7.45 0.96
N VAL A 163 -5.24 6.60 1.10
CA VAL A 163 -5.40 5.15 1.25
C VAL A 163 -5.98 4.83 2.63
N ASP A 164 -5.45 5.43 3.68
CA ASP A 164 -5.95 5.31 5.05
C ASP A 164 -7.43 5.65 5.15
N LYS A 165 -7.83 6.81 4.60
CA LYS A 165 -9.24 7.21 4.55
C LYS A 165 -10.13 6.21 3.81
N LYS A 166 -9.61 5.48 2.83
CA LYS A 166 -10.37 4.46 2.08
C LYS A 166 -10.49 3.13 2.83
N ILE A 167 -9.53 2.78 3.67
CA ILE A 167 -9.46 1.47 4.33
C ILE A 167 -9.98 1.54 5.78
N ASP A 168 -9.56 2.56 6.53
CA ASP A 168 -9.76 2.66 7.98
C ASP A 168 -10.36 4.02 8.41
N ASP A 169 -11.07 4.70 7.50
CA ASP A 169 -11.78 5.97 7.76
C ASP A 169 -10.92 7.12 8.32
N GLY A 170 -9.59 7.04 8.20
CA GLY A 170 -8.69 8.11 8.66
C GLY A 170 -8.18 7.95 10.09
N ASP A 171 -8.08 6.71 10.61
CA ASP A 171 -7.78 6.44 12.02
C ASP A 171 -6.31 6.72 12.42
N GLY A 172 -5.46 7.02 11.43
CA GLY A 172 -4.11 7.52 11.64
C GLY A 172 -3.03 6.48 11.36
N ALA A 173 -1.77 6.91 11.48
CA ALA A 173 -0.62 6.22 10.90
C ALA A 173 -0.37 4.78 11.40
N GLY A 174 -0.74 4.47 12.64
CA GLY A 174 -0.35 3.24 13.34
C GLY A 174 -1.48 2.29 13.70
N ALA A 175 -2.72 2.61 13.31
CA ALA A 175 -3.93 1.88 13.66
C ALA A 175 -4.50 1.10 12.46
N GLY A 176 -5.71 0.57 12.55
CA GLY A 176 -6.38 -0.01 11.38
C GLY A 176 -5.75 -1.25 10.72
N ASN A 177 -6.23 -1.51 9.51
CA ASN A 177 -5.79 -2.54 8.58
C ASN A 177 -4.72 -2.02 7.61
N PHE A 178 -4.61 -0.71 7.46
CA PHE A 178 -3.59 -0.01 6.70
C PHE A 178 -2.80 0.90 7.63
N ARG A 179 -1.48 0.83 7.52
CA ARG A 179 -0.57 1.61 8.35
C ARG A 179 0.50 2.23 7.49
N TRP A 180 0.94 3.41 7.87
CA TRP A 180 2.08 4.05 7.23
C TRP A 180 2.97 4.69 8.28
N ILE A 181 4.25 4.34 8.23
CA ILE A 181 5.24 4.86 9.17
C ILE A 181 6.36 5.57 8.43
N PRO A 182 6.93 6.66 8.98
CA PRO A 182 8.12 7.28 8.41
C PRO A 182 9.30 6.32 8.42
N ALA A 183 9.92 6.13 7.27
CA ALA A 183 11.19 5.43 7.04
C ALA A 183 12.15 6.43 6.35
N ASN A 184 12.66 7.39 7.13
CA ASN A 184 13.39 8.59 6.67
C ASN A 184 14.33 8.32 5.46
N PRO A 185 14.15 9.01 4.30
CA PRO A 185 13.21 10.11 4.02
C PRO A 185 11.87 9.68 3.41
N THR A 186 11.57 8.38 3.40
CA THR A 186 10.41 7.78 2.72
C THR A 186 9.35 7.31 3.70
N PHE A 187 8.28 6.69 3.20
CA PHE A 187 7.32 5.97 4.03
C PHE A 187 7.38 4.47 3.76
N ARG A 188 7.03 3.71 4.79
CA ARG A 188 6.62 2.32 4.68
C ARG A 188 5.11 2.27 4.80
N TYR A 189 4.44 1.73 3.79
CA TYR A 189 3.01 1.51 3.74
C TYR A 189 2.75 0.02 3.92
N SER A 190 1.85 -0.35 4.80
CA SER A 190 1.60 -1.75 5.15
C SER A 190 0.10 -2.03 5.20
N LEU A 191 -0.33 -3.09 4.53
CA LEU A 191 -1.70 -3.60 4.55
C LEU A 191 -1.73 -4.96 5.25
N LYS A 192 -2.61 -5.08 6.25
CA LYS A 192 -2.96 -6.35 6.88
C LYS A 192 -3.79 -7.16 5.90
N TYR A 193 -3.21 -8.25 5.39
CA TYR A 193 -3.83 -9.06 4.35
C TYR A 193 -4.72 -10.16 4.94
N THR A 194 -4.17 -10.99 5.82
CA THR A 194 -4.90 -12.11 6.42
C THR A 194 -4.34 -12.50 7.78
N SER A 195 -5.15 -13.19 8.59
CA SER A 195 -4.68 -13.86 9.81
C SER A 195 -3.90 -15.12 9.47
N ILE A 196 -2.83 -15.40 10.21
CA ILE A 196 -2.01 -16.59 10.06
C ILE A 196 -1.79 -17.27 11.41
N LYS A 197 -1.51 -18.57 11.39
CA LYS A 197 -1.24 -19.32 12.61
C LYS A 197 -0.01 -18.73 13.30
N ASN A 198 -0.10 -18.52 14.61
CA ASN A 198 1.07 -18.16 15.40
C ASN A 198 2.06 -19.34 15.37
N PRO A 199 3.35 -19.10 15.03
CA PRO A 199 4.35 -20.16 14.99
C PRO A 199 4.60 -20.82 16.35
N ASN A 200 4.21 -20.18 17.45
CA ASN A 200 4.39 -20.67 18.82
C ASN A 200 3.14 -21.37 19.38
N ASP A 201 2.07 -21.53 18.58
CA ASP A 201 0.86 -22.28 18.92
C ASP A 201 0.93 -23.78 18.58
#